data_AF-A0A963Z538-F1
#
_entry.id   AF-A0A963Z538-F1
#
_cell.length_a   1.000
_cell.length_b   1.000
_cell.length_c   1.000
_cell.angle_alpha   90.00
_cell.angle_beta   90.00
_cell.angle_gamma   90.00
#
_symmetry.space_group_name_H-M   'P 1'
#
loop_
_entity.id
_entity.type
_entity.pdbx_description
1 polymer ?
#
loop_
_entity_poly.entity_id
_entity_poly.type
_entity_poly.pdbx_seq_one_letter_code
_entity_poly.pdbx_strand_id
1 'polypeptide(L)'
;MPLIPPHDGLDGLAAVRPLSGFGCVRNHQQQGHDALTGAVYELAIVELDDQGCAYDRMQVDLVEQRLATLTADCVDAIIITFTHGWKHDARSDDDNLSAFRILLAKTVAHENSTAANAGIKPRPVLGIFIGWRGLSLYGPSDYVASLTTFFTRQSAGRRVAVGSVREVFGRARAYRKARLKQKGNPASGHRRP
;
A
#
# COMPACT_ATOMS: atom_id res chain seq x y z
N MET A 1 -11.23 -17.54 -10.05
CA MET A 1 -9.95 -18.19 -9.74
C MET A 1 -9.25 -17.33 -8.72
N PRO A 2 -8.68 -17.88 -7.64
CA PRO A 2 -7.86 -17.11 -6.71
C PRO A 2 -6.66 -16.52 -7.45
N LEU A 3 -6.34 -15.25 -7.20
CA LEU A 3 -5.17 -14.63 -7.79
C LEU A 3 -3.92 -15.15 -7.07
N ILE A 4 -3.04 -15.84 -7.80
CA ILE A 4 -1.76 -16.28 -7.26
C ILE A 4 -0.81 -15.07 -7.28
N PRO A 5 -0.31 -14.61 -6.12
CA PRO A 5 0.65 -13.51 -6.08
C PRO A 5 1.94 -13.86 -6.81
N PRO A 6 2.68 -12.87 -7.33
CA PRO A 6 3.90 -13.14 -8.09
C PRO A 6 4.99 -13.66 -7.14
N HIS A 7 5.89 -14.51 -7.66
CA HIS A 7 7.10 -14.93 -6.95
C HIS A 7 8.15 -13.81 -7.00
N ASP A 8 7.90 -12.74 -6.26
CA ASP A 8 8.63 -11.48 -6.25
C ASP A 8 9.74 -11.41 -5.16
N GLY A 9 9.94 -12.50 -4.43
CA GLY A 9 10.90 -12.56 -3.31
C GLY A 9 10.52 -11.64 -2.15
N LEU A 10 9.26 -11.24 -2.05
CA LEU A 10 8.75 -10.42 -0.96
C LEU A 10 8.63 -11.28 0.30
N ASP A 11 9.53 -11.06 1.25
CA ASP A 11 9.55 -11.73 2.54
C ASP A 11 8.94 -10.84 3.64
N GLY A 12 8.43 -11.44 4.72
CA GLY A 12 7.92 -10.73 5.91
C GLY A 12 6.41 -10.51 5.98
N LEU A 13 5.65 -10.99 4.99
CA LEU A 13 4.18 -11.06 5.08
C LEU A 13 3.75 -12.02 6.19
N ALA A 14 2.71 -11.63 6.93
CA ALA A 14 2.17 -12.47 7.99
C ALA A 14 1.63 -13.81 7.46
N ALA A 15 1.73 -14.87 8.27
CA ALA A 15 1.23 -16.19 7.90
C ALA A 15 -0.29 -16.17 7.68
N VAL A 16 -0.75 -16.88 6.66
CA VAL A 16 -2.18 -17.02 6.34
C VAL A 16 -2.89 -17.75 7.48
N ARG A 17 -3.91 -17.11 8.07
CA ARG A 17 -4.77 -17.72 9.10
C ARG A 17 -6.09 -18.15 8.46
N PRO A 18 -6.45 -19.45 8.43
CA PRO A 18 -7.72 -19.87 7.87
C PRO A 18 -8.88 -19.24 8.64
N LEU A 19 -9.85 -18.66 7.92
CA LEU A 19 -11.12 -18.24 8.52
C LEU A 19 -11.95 -19.51 8.82
N SER A 20 -12.65 -19.54 9.95
CA SER A 20 -13.63 -20.61 10.18
C SER A 20 -14.80 -20.48 9.17
N GLY A 21 -15.71 -21.46 9.12
CA GLY A 21 -16.91 -21.37 8.25
C GLY A 21 -18.00 -20.43 8.79
N PHE A 22 -17.91 -20.07 10.08
CA PHE A 22 -18.73 -19.07 10.77
C PHE A 22 -17.87 -18.27 11.75
N GLY A 23 -18.11 -16.96 11.92
CA GLY A 23 -17.40 -16.18 12.92
C GLY A 23 -17.47 -14.67 12.81
N CYS A 24 -16.98 -14.00 13.86
CA CYS A 24 -16.73 -12.57 13.91
C CYS A 24 -15.22 -12.33 13.79
N VAL A 25 -14.79 -11.55 12.79
CA VAL A 25 -13.38 -11.17 12.66
C VAL A 25 -13.12 -10.01 13.61
N ARG A 26 -12.21 -10.18 14.59
CA ARG A 26 -11.85 -9.10 15.51
C ARG A 26 -11.12 -7.97 14.78
N ASN A 27 -11.25 -6.76 15.30
CA ASN A 27 -10.48 -5.59 14.87
C ASN A 27 -9.02 -5.79 15.33
N HIS A 28 -8.15 -6.28 14.46
CA HIS A 28 -6.75 -6.63 14.78
C HIS A 28 -5.86 -6.47 13.55
N GLN A 29 -4.65 -5.95 13.78
CA GLN A 29 -3.57 -5.81 12.80
C GLN A 29 -3.19 -7.16 12.17
N GLN A 30 -3.20 -7.27 10.85
CA GLN A 30 -2.84 -8.50 10.14
C GLN A 30 -1.35 -8.56 9.82
N GLN A 31 -0.72 -7.42 9.55
CA GLN A 31 0.65 -7.31 9.05
C GLN A 31 1.57 -6.63 10.06
N GLY A 32 2.86 -6.93 10.02
CA GLY A 32 3.87 -6.23 10.82
C GLY A 32 4.01 -4.75 10.44
N HIS A 33 4.91 -4.04 11.11
CA HIS A 33 5.19 -2.62 10.83
C HIS A 33 6.44 -2.39 9.98
N ASP A 34 7.11 -3.45 9.53
CA ASP A 34 8.33 -3.34 8.72
C ASP A 34 8.02 -3.13 7.23
N ALA A 35 8.90 -2.39 6.55
CA ALA A 35 8.88 -2.29 5.10
C ALA A 35 9.29 -3.63 4.50
N LEU A 36 8.43 -4.20 3.67
CA LEU A 36 8.72 -5.45 2.99
C LEU A 36 9.53 -5.13 1.73
N THR A 37 10.72 -5.71 1.63
CA THR A 37 11.58 -5.53 0.46
C THR A 37 11.56 -6.82 -0.35
N GLY A 38 11.09 -6.74 -1.60
CA GLY A 38 11.18 -7.82 -2.56
C GLY A 38 12.34 -7.63 -3.52
N ALA A 39 12.61 -8.63 -4.37
CA ALA A 39 13.66 -8.57 -5.38
C ALA A 39 13.47 -7.45 -6.42
N VAL A 40 12.25 -6.90 -6.51
CA VAL A 40 11.84 -5.97 -7.55
C VAL A 40 11.24 -4.64 -7.04
N TYR A 41 10.63 -4.62 -5.85
CA TYR A 41 10.00 -3.41 -5.31
C TYR A 41 9.98 -3.43 -3.77
N GLU A 42 9.71 -2.27 -3.17
CA GLU A 42 9.40 -2.14 -1.75
C GLU A 42 7.90 -2.01 -1.53
N LEU A 43 7.38 -2.62 -0.48
CA LEU A 43 5.97 -2.57 -0.08
C LEU A 43 5.84 -2.17 1.38
N ALA A 44 5.12 -1.08 1.61
CA ALA A 44 4.64 -0.71 2.94
C ALA A 44 3.13 -1.02 3.03
N ILE A 45 2.71 -1.60 4.15
CA ILE A 45 1.31 -1.87 4.45
C ILE A 45 0.88 -0.99 5.61
N VAL A 46 -0.21 -0.25 5.43
CA VAL A 46 -0.81 0.61 6.46
C VAL A 46 -2.22 0.10 6.76
N GLU A 47 -2.44 -0.33 7.99
CA GLU A 47 -3.73 -0.85 8.44
C GLU A 47 -4.53 0.19 9.24
N LEU A 48 -5.71 0.43 8.71
CA LEU A 48 -6.85 1.24 9.12
C LEU A 48 -7.77 0.57 10.13
N ASP A 49 -8.06 1.14 11.30
CA ASP A 49 -9.22 0.71 12.07
C ASP A 49 -10.55 1.19 11.43
N ASP A 50 -11.69 0.65 11.90
CA ASP A 50 -13.02 0.99 11.38
C ASP A 50 -13.45 2.46 11.68
N GLN A 51 -12.64 3.22 12.44
CA GLN A 51 -12.78 4.66 12.69
C GLN A 51 -11.86 5.52 11.81
N GLY A 52 -10.97 4.90 11.05
CA GLY A 52 -9.99 5.58 10.20
C GLY A 52 -8.70 5.96 10.91
N CYS A 53 -8.47 5.46 12.12
CA CYS A 53 -7.21 5.61 12.84
C CYS A 53 -6.25 4.47 12.46
N ALA A 54 -4.95 4.78 12.37
CA ALA A 54 -3.92 3.75 12.20
C ALA A 54 -4.00 2.72 13.35
N TYR A 55 -4.02 1.43 13.02
CA TYR A 55 -3.92 0.36 14.01
C TYR A 55 -2.57 0.37 14.71
N ASP A 56 -1.51 0.49 13.91
CA ASP A 56 -0.15 0.68 14.39
C ASP A 56 0.39 1.97 13.77
N ARG A 57 0.71 2.93 14.63
CA ARG A 57 1.27 4.20 14.19
C ARG A 57 2.62 4.00 13.48
N MET A 58 3.37 2.96 13.85
CA MET A 58 4.66 2.63 13.25
C MET A 58 4.55 2.34 11.74
N GLN A 59 3.42 1.78 11.27
CA GLN A 59 3.21 1.56 9.83
C GLN A 59 3.12 2.88 9.05
N VAL A 60 2.49 3.90 9.62
CA VAL A 60 2.42 5.24 9.02
C VAL A 60 3.78 5.92 9.09
N ASP A 61 4.46 5.81 10.24
CA ASP A 61 5.76 6.43 10.47
C ASP A 61 6.84 5.81 9.55
N LEU A 62 6.76 4.52 9.24
CA LEU A 62 7.64 3.85 8.29
C LEU A 62 7.48 4.40 6.87
N VAL A 63 6.23 4.63 6.42
CA VAL A 63 5.98 5.28 5.13
C VAL A 63 6.54 6.70 5.13
N GLU A 64 6.35 7.45 6.21
CA GLU A 64 6.91 8.79 6.34
C GLU A 64 8.44 8.77 6.28
N GLN A 65 9.08 7.91 7.06
CA GLN A 65 10.53 7.76 7.07
C GLN A 65 11.06 7.40 5.69
N ARG A 66 10.42 6.45 5.00
CA ARG A 66 10.86 6.04 3.67
C ARG A 66 10.76 7.18 2.65
N LEU A 67 9.66 7.93 2.66
CA LEU A 67 9.49 9.11 1.80
C LEU A 67 10.47 10.23 2.15
N ALA A 68 10.81 10.41 3.42
CA ALA A 68 11.81 11.36 3.87
C ALA A 68 13.20 10.97 3.35
N THR A 69 13.60 9.69 3.47
CA THR A 69 14.85 9.17 2.89
C THR A 69 14.91 9.39 1.38
N LEU A 70 13.87 9.02 0.63
CA LEU A 70 13.81 9.24 -0.82
C LEU A 70 13.95 10.74 -1.19
N THR A 71 13.38 11.63 -0.37
CA THR A 71 13.50 13.08 -0.56
C THR A 71 14.93 13.55 -0.30
N ALA A 72 15.52 13.14 0.82
CA ALA A 72 16.87 13.53 1.24
C ALA A 72 17.93 13.06 0.23
N ASP A 73 17.81 11.81 -0.22
CA ASP A 73 18.71 11.19 -1.18
C ASP A 73 18.47 11.68 -2.63
N CYS A 74 17.50 12.57 -2.83
CA CYS A 74 17.11 13.09 -4.15
C CYS A 74 16.77 11.99 -5.17
N VAL A 75 16.26 10.85 -4.70
CA VAL A 75 15.89 9.70 -5.51
C VAL A 75 14.55 9.98 -6.20
N ASP A 76 14.50 9.76 -7.52
CA ASP A 76 13.23 9.78 -8.26
C ASP A 76 12.57 8.40 -8.17
N ALA A 77 11.69 8.19 -7.21
CA ALA A 77 10.92 6.96 -7.05
C ALA A 77 9.53 7.04 -7.71
N ILE A 78 9.04 5.89 -8.19
CA ILE A 78 7.64 5.67 -8.57
C ILE A 78 6.90 5.20 -7.33
N ILE A 79 5.91 5.97 -6.88
CA ILE A 79 5.08 5.62 -5.73
C ILE A 79 3.69 5.24 -6.25
N ILE A 80 3.26 4.03 -5.92
CA ILE A 80 1.90 3.56 -6.21
C ILE A 80 1.21 3.32 -4.87
N THR A 81 0.09 3.98 -4.65
CA THR A 81 -0.72 3.77 -3.46
C THR A 81 -2.05 3.14 -3.87
N PHE A 82 -2.41 2.05 -3.20
CA PHE A 82 -3.68 1.37 -3.40
C PHE A 82 -4.42 1.26 -2.08
N THR A 83 -5.71 1.55 -2.11
CA THR A 83 -6.60 1.54 -0.95
C THR A 83 -7.70 0.54 -1.28
N HIS A 84 -7.77 -0.57 -0.55
CA HIS A 84 -8.62 -1.68 -0.99
C HIS A 84 -10.12 -1.38 -0.89
N GLY A 85 -10.93 -2.18 -1.59
CA GLY A 85 -12.39 -2.03 -1.60
C GLY A 85 -13.11 -2.82 -0.51
N TRP A 86 -14.43 -2.87 -0.62
CA TRP A 86 -15.31 -3.67 0.26
C TRP A 86 -14.98 -5.18 0.19
N LYS A 87 -15.10 -5.88 1.32
CA LYS A 87 -14.80 -7.31 1.53
C LYS A 87 -13.33 -7.73 1.48
N HIS A 88 -12.42 -6.80 1.28
CA HIS A 88 -10.98 -7.06 1.30
C HIS A 88 -10.33 -6.53 2.58
N ASP A 89 -9.19 -7.10 2.93
CA ASP A 89 -8.34 -6.62 4.02
C ASP A 89 -6.86 -6.70 3.62
N ALA A 90 -5.96 -6.54 4.59
CA ALA A 90 -4.51 -6.58 4.36
C ALA A 90 -3.90 -7.99 4.53
N ARG A 91 -4.69 -9.06 4.56
CA ARG A 91 -4.15 -10.42 4.68
C ARG A 91 -3.28 -10.79 3.49
N SER A 92 -2.28 -11.63 3.74
CA SER A 92 -1.29 -12.07 2.75
C SER A 92 -1.89 -12.87 1.60
N ASP A 93 -3.07 -13.47 1.80
CA ASP A 93 -3.86 -14.21 0.80
C ASP A 93 -5.01 -13.40 0.19
N ASP A 94 -5.12 -12.11 0.49
CA ASP A 94 -6.17 -11.27 -0.08
C ASP A 94 -5.91 -11.01 -1.58
N ASP A 95 -6.99 -11.12 -2.38
CA ASP A 95 -6.92 -10.96 -3.84
C ASP A 95 -6.49 -9.53 -4.24
N ASN A 96 -6.85 -8.49 -3.47
CA ASN A 96 -6.41 -7.13 -3.77
C ASN A 96 -4.94 -6.94 -3.44
N LEU A 97 -4.46 -7.47 -2.32
CA LEU A 97 -3.02 -7.40 -2.01
C LEU A 97 -2.21 -8.17 -3.07
N SER A 98 -2.70 -9.34 -3.49
CA SER A 98 -2.09 -10.13 -4.56
C SER A 98 -2.09 -9.39 -5.90
N ALA A 99 -3.24 -8.83 -6.32
CA ALA A 99 -3.35 -8.02 -7.53
C ALA A 99 -2.42 -6.80 -7.50
N PHE A 100 -2.32 -6.15 -6.34
CA PHE A 100 -1.44 -5.00 -6.15
C PHE A 100 0.03 -5.39 -6.32
N ARG A 101 0.47 -6.52 -5.74
CA ARG A 101 1.82 -7.05 -5.95
C ARG A 101 2.11 -7.35 -7.42
N ILE A 102 1.15 -7.92 -8.16
CA ILE A 102 1.26 -8.13 -9.62
C ILE A 102 1.45 -6.79 -10.34
N LEU A 103 0.69 -5.76 -9.97
CA LEU A 103 0.81 -4.42 -10.55
C LEU A 103 2.19 -3.79 -10.29
N LEU A 104 2.71 -3.92 -9.07
CA LEU A 104 4.05 -3.43 -8.70
C LEU A 104 5.13 -4.14 -9.53
N ALA A 105 5.10 -5.48 -9.61
CA ALA A 105 6.04 -6.24 -10.41
C ALA A 105 6.01 -5.85 -11.90
N LYS A 106 4.82 -5.65 -12.47
CA LYS A 106 4.66 -5.18 -13.85
C LYS A 106 5.21 -3.76 -14.06
N THR A 107 5.04 -2.89 -13.07
CA THR A 107 5.56 -1.51 -13.11
C THR A 107 7.08 -1.51 -13.10
N VAL A 108 7.71 -2.34 -12.26
CA VAL A 108 9.17 -2.51 -12.24
C VAL A 108 9.68 -3.02 -13.57
N ALA A 109 9.04 -4.06 -14.13
CA ALA A 109 9.43 -4.61 -15.43
C ALA A 109 9.33 -3.56 -16.55
N HIS A 110 8.27 -2.76 -16.55
CA HIS A 110 8.09 -1.67 -17.51
C HIS A 110 9.15 -0.58 -17.35
N GLU A 111 9.38 -0.10 -16.13
CA GLU A 111 10.39 0.93 -15.83
C GLU A 111 11.79 0.46 -16.22
N ASN A 112 12.16 -0.78 -15.91
CA ASN A 112 13.45 -1.36 -16.30
C ASN A 112 13.64 -1.37 -17.82
N SER A 113 12.60 -1.76 -18.57
CA SER A 113 12.64 -1.75 -20.03
C SER A 113 12.79 -0.33 -20.59
N THR A 114 11.99 0.61 -20.10
CA THR A 114 12.05 2.02 -20.52
C THR A 114 13.41 2.66 -20.19
N ALA A 115 13.93 2.42 -18.98
CA ALA A 115 15.20 2.95 -18.53
C ALA A 115 16.38 2.37 -19.35
N ALA A 116 16.35 1.07 -19.64
CA ALA A 116 17.33 0.43 -20.50
C ALA A 116 17.33 1.03 -21.92
N ASN A 117 16.16 1.24 -22.51
CA ASN A 117 16.01 1.85 -23.84
C ASN A 117 16.51 3.30 -23.88
N ALA A 118 16.38 4.03 -22.77
CA ALA A 118 16.83 5.42 -22.66
C ALA A 118 18.27 5.57 -22.13
N GLY A 119 18.94 4.47 -21.77
CA GLY A 119 20.29 4.50 -21.19
C GLY A 119 20.39 5.18 -19.83
N ILE A 120 19.29 5.17 -19.05
CA ILE A 120 19.22 5.78 -17.71
C ILE A 120 19.03 4.71 -16.63
N LYS A 121 19.29 5.08 -15.37
CA LYS A 121 19.01 4.20 -14.23
C LYS A 121 17.49 4.12 -14.00
N PRO A 122 16.91 2.91 -13.82
CA PRO A 122 15.50 2.77 -13.50
C PRO A 122 15.18 3.37 -12.13
N ARG A 123 13.99 3.95 -12.02
CA ARG A 123 13.46 4.49 -10.78
C ARG A 123 13.02 3.37 -9.85
N PRO A 124 13.33 3.42 -8.54
CA PRO A 124 12.81 2.45 -7.60
C PRO A 124 11.29 2.58 -7.47
N VAL A 125 10.61 1.46 -7.22
CA VAL A 125 9.15 1.39 -7.06
C VAL A 125 8.82 1.14 -5.59
N LEU A 126 8.01 2.03 -5.02
CA LEU A 126 7.44 1.90 -3.68
C LEU A 126 5.93 1.72 -3.79
N GLY A 127 5.45 0.55 -3.36
CA GLY A 127 4.05 0.27 -3.14
C GLY A 127 3.62 0.66 -1.73
N ILE A 128 2.49 1.35 -1.61
CA ILE A 128 1.83 1.61 -0.32
C ILE A 128 0.44 0.98 -0.41
N PHE A 129 0.24 -0.13 0.30
CA PHE A 129 -1.06 -0.77 0.41
C PHE A 129 -1.75 -0.29 1.67
N ILE A 130 -2.92 0.33 1.50
CA ILE A 130 -3.75 0.82 2.60
C ILE A 130 -4.91 -0.13 2.74
N GLY A 131 -4.95 -0.82 3.88
CA GLY A 131 -6.06 -1.67 4.23
C GLY A 131 -6.77 -1.24 5.49
N TRP A 132 -8.01 -1.70 5.66
CA TRP A 132 -8.79 -1.68 6.88
C TRP A 132 -9.64 -2.94 6.87
N ARG A 133 -10.42 -3.20 7.91
CA ARG A 133 -11.21 -4.42 7.92
C ARG A 133 -12.21 -4.43 6.75
N GLY A 134 -12.42 -5.58 6.12
CA GLY A 134 -13.38 -5.79 5.01
C GLY A 134 -14.75 -6.38 5.40
N LEU A 135 -14.79 -7.32 6.36
CA LEU A 135 -15.99 -8.12 6.72
C LEU A 135 -16.13 -8.35 8.24
N SER A 136 -17.29 -8.08 8.86
CA SER A 136 -17.52 -8.28 10.33
C SER A 136 -18.05 -9.66 10.69
N LEU A 137 -18.85 -10.24 9.80
CA LEU A 137 -19.57 -11.49 9.99
C LEU A 137 -19.52 -12.23 8.66
N TYR A 138 -19.36 -13.55 8.70
CA TYR A 138 -19.47 -14.43 7.54
C TYR A 138 -20.34 -15.64 7.88
N GLY A 139 -21.21 -16.03 6.95
CA GLY A 139 -22.15 -17.17 7.10
C GLY A 139 -23.34 -17.11 6.12
N PRO A 140 -24.24 -18.11 6.09
CA PRO A 140 -25.39 -18.20 5.17
C PRO A 140 -26.37 -17.01 5.25
N SER A 141 -26.31 -16.20 6.32
CA SER A 141 -27.07 -14.96 6.49
C SER A 141 -26.44 -13.75 5.79
N ASP A 142 -25.28 -13.90 5.13
CA ASP A 142 -24.54 -12.83 4.46
C ASP A 142 -25.36 -12.10 3.39
N TYR A 143 -26.37 -12.73 2.80
CA TYR A 143 -27.25 -12.06 1.83
C TYR A 143 -28.06 -10.92 2.46
N VAL A 144 -28.60 -11.12 3.68
CA VAL A 144 -29.40 -10.11 4.39
C VAL A 144 -28.51 -9.14 5.18
N ALA A 145 -27.37 -9.63 5.70
CA ALA A 145 -26.36 -8.79 6.34
C ALA A 145 -25.59 -7.91 5.35
N SER A 146 -25.58 -8.24 4.04
CA SER A 146 -24.85 -7.47 3.03
C SER A 146 -25.33 -6.02 2.90
N LEU A 147 -26.63 -5.77 2.97
CA LEU A 147 -27.21 -4.44 2.83
C LEU A 147 -26.92 -3.55 4.05
N THR A 148 -27.04 -4.08 5.27
CA THR A 148 -26.74 -3.35 6.50
C THR A 148 -25.23 -3.18 6.73
N THR A 149 -24.44 -4.17 6.32
CA THR A 149 -22.97 -4.08 6.31
C THR A 149 -22.51 -3.06 5.29
N PHE A 150 -23.15 -2.96 4.12
CA PHE A 150 -22.80 -1.97 3.09
C PHE A 150 -22.86 -0.53 3.62
N PHE A 151 -23.96 -0.08 4.24
CA PHE A 151 -24.06 1.29 4.77
C PHE A 151 -23.09 1.56 5.93
N THR A 152 -22.94 0.58 6.83
CA THR A 152 -21.98 0.66 7.94
C THR A 152 -20.55 0.78 7.41
N ARG A 153 -20.23 0.11 6.29
CA ARG A 153 -18.92 0.15 5.63
C ARG A 153 -18.72 1.36 4.74
N GLN A 154 -19.77 1.89 4.10
CA GLN A 154 -19.72 3.18 3.44
C GLN A 154 -19.37 4.28 4.45
N SER A 155 -19.97 4.20 5.65
CA SER A 155 -19.62 5.10 6.74
C SER A 155 -18.18 4.90 7.23
N ALA A 156 -17.69 3.66 7.32
CA ALA A 156 -16.31 3.35 7.69
C ALA A 156 -15.30 3.82 6.64
N GLY A 157 -15.55 3.57 5.36
CA GLY A 157 -14.73 4.09 4.26
C GLY A 157 -14.71 5.62 4.23
N ARG A 158 -15.83 6.28 4.57
CA ARG A 158 -15.88 7.74 4.72
C ARG A 158 -15.07 8.23 5.92
N ARG A 159 -15.07 7.49 7.04
CA ARG A 159 -14.22 7.77 8.23
C ARG A 159 -12.73 7.55 7.93
N VAL A 160 -12.38 6.43 7.32
CA VAL A 160 -11.03 6.12 6.81
C VAL A 160 -10.54 7.25 5.90
N ALA A 161 -11.36 7.68 4.94
CA ALA A 161 -11.02 8.76 4.01
C ALA A 161 -10.72 10.10 4.70
N VAL A 162 -11.27 10.33 5.91
CA VAL A 162 -10.99 11.55 6.68
C VAL A 162 -9.95 11.38 7.79
N GLY A 163 -9.50 10.14 8.06
CA GLY A 163 -8.58 9.78 9.14
C GLY A 163 -7.10 9.78 8.74
N SER A 164 -6.31 8.88 9.34
CA SER A 164 -4.84 8.81 9.19
C SER A 164 -4.38 8.56 7.74
N VAL A 165 -5.27 8.10 6.86
CA VAL A 165 -4.98 7.98 5.42
C VAL A 165 -4.57 9.32 4.79
N ARG A 166 -5.12 10.43 5.30
CA ARG A 166 -4.81 11.79 4.81
C ARG A 166 -3.37 12.16 5.09
N GLU A 167 -2.82 11.65 6.18
CA GLU A 167 -1.41 11.85 6.51
C GLU A 167 -0.52 11.15 5.48
N VAL A 168 -0.76 9.87 5.23
CA VAL A 168 -0.04 9.08 4.20
C VAL A 168 -0.09 9.79 2.84
N PHE A 169 -1.28 10.19 2.38
CA PHE A 169 -1.43 10.91 1.11
C PHE A 169 -0.79 12.31 1.14
N GLY A 170 -0.86 13.00 2.28
CA GLY A 170 -0.20 14.28 2.51
C GLY A 170 1.32 14.18 2.35
N ARG A 171 1.93 13.14 2.91
CA ARG A 171 3.37 12.87 2.80
C ARG A 171 3.78 12.51 1.37
N ALA A 172 3.03 11.62 0.71
CA ALA A 172 3.29 11.27 -0.69
C ALA A 172 3.20 12.52 -1.61
N ARG A 173 2.22 13.40 -1.36
CA ARG A 173 2.11 14.69 -2.06
C ARG A 173 3.26 15.63 -1.77
N ALA A 174 3.72 15.71 -0.52
CA ALA A 174 4.86 16.53 -0.13
C ALA A 174 6.14 16.08 -0.85
N TYR A 175 6.42 14.77 -0.88
CA TYR A 175 7.50 14.18 -1.66
C TYR A 175 7.40 14.58 -3.14
N ARG A 176 6.23 14.38 -3.78
CA ARG A 176 6.02 14.77 -5.18
C ARG A 176 6.30 16.25 -5.43
N LYS A 177 5.85 17.13 -4.54
CA LYS A 177 6.07 18.58 -4.65
C LYS A 177 7.56 18.93 -4.54
N ALA A 178 8.29 18.32 -3.61
CA ALA A 178 9.73 18.51 -3.45
C ALA A 178 10.48 18.12 -4.73
N ARG A 179 10.14 16.97 -5.33
CA ARG A 179 10.71 16.49 -6.59
C ARG A 179 10.42 17.41 -7.77
N LEU A 180 9.18 17.91 -7.91
CA LEU A 180 8.83 18.86 -8.96
C LEU A 180 9.61 20.18 -8.83
N LYS A 181 9.79 20.68 -7.60
CA LYS A 181 10.60 21.88 -7.34
C LYS A 181 12.06 21.68 -7.72
N GLN A 182 12.63 20.51 -7.44
CA GLN A 182 14.00 20.17 -7.83
C GLN A 182 14.16 20.06 -9.34
N LYS A 183 13.23 19.39 -10.06
CA LYS A 183 13.25 19.32 -11.54
C LYS A 183 13.05 20.69 -12.21
N GLY A 184 12.26 21.57 -11.61
CA GLY A 184 12.03 22.93 -12.06
C GLY A 184 13.13 23.93 -11.68
N ASN A 185 14.16 23.52 -10.94
CA ASN A 185 15.30 24.38 -10.59
C ASN A 185 16.44 24.16 -11.60
N PRO A 186 16.66 25.06 -12.58
CA PRO A 186 17.68 24.87 -13.61
C PRO A 186 19.12 24.88 -13.08
N ALA A 187 19.34 25.25 -11.81
CA ALA A 187 20.67 25.40 -11.22
C ALA A 187 21.30 24.09 -10.69
N SER A 188 20.62 22.94 -10.71
CA SER A 188 21.19 21.65 -10.26
C SER A 188 21.69 20.75 -11.40
N GLY A 189 21.84 21.29 -12.61
CA GLY A 189 22.52 20.62 -13.72
C GLY A 189 24.00 20.41 -13.43
N HIS A 190 24.31 19.30 -12.78
CA HIS A 190 25.52 18.50 -12.97
C HIS A 190 26.82 19.29 -13.24
N ARG A 191 27.47 19.77 -12.17
CA ARG A 191 28.91 20.05 -12.18
C ARG A 191 29.59 18.67 -12.30
N ARG A 192 30.00 18.29 -13.52
CA ARG A 192 30.90 17.13 -13.71
C ARG A 192 32.30 17.51 -13.22
N PRO A 193 33.04 16.59 -12.58
CA PRO A 193 34.49 16.74 -12.43
C PRO A 193 35.18 16.75 -13.79
#